data_AF-A0A382K7L5-F1
#
_entry.id   AF-A0A382K7L5-F1
#
_cell.length_a   1.000
_cell.length_b   1.000
_cell.length_c   1.000
_cell.angle_alpha   90.00
_cell.angle_beta   90.00
_cell.angle_gamma   90.00
#
_symmetry.space_group_name_H-M   'P 1'
#
loop_
_entity.id
_entity.type
_entity.pdbx_description
1 polymer ?
#
loop_
_entity_poly.entity_id
_entity_poly.type
_entity_poly.pdbx_seq_one_letter_code
_entity_poly.pdbx_strand_id
1 'polypeptide(L)'
;MYRVLSDIYYFGRMIKDKAVFMYFEYLGNEETHIIDHVDRIDVIETNDGFLNAFKNLFIEPTKIVDNIYLGNAYNASNFNQLDELNINTIINVTNEIPNYFDNIQEYDYLKININDTNSDSIKNFFD
;
A
#
# COMPACT_ATOMS: atom_id res chain seq x y z
N MET A 1 19.92 11.07 -9.79
CA MET A 1 18.96 11.54 -10.82
C MET A 1 18.01 10.42 -11.26
N TYR A 2 18.51 9.23 -11.62
CA TYR A 2 17.67 8.08 -12.00
C TYR A 2 16.69 7.60 -10.91
N ARG A 3 17.15 7.50 -9.64
CA ARG A 3 16.29 7.06 -8.52
C ARG A 3 15.07 7.96 -8.27
N VAL A 4 15.27 9.28 -8.33
CA VAL A 4 14.18 10.26 -8.13
C VAL A 4 13.11 10.12 -9.22
N LEU A 5 13.52 9.88 -10.47
CA LEU A 5 12.57 9.69 -11.58
C LEU A 5 11.78 8.38 -11.44
N SER A 6 12.44 7.29 -11.03
CA SER A 6 11.73 6.03 -10.75
C SER A 6 10.76 6.17 -9.58
N ASP A 7 11.17 6.87 -8.51
CA ASP A 7 10.32 7.08 -7.34
C ASP A 7 9.05 7.86 -7.70
N ILE A 8 9.20 8.93 -8.50
CA ILE A 8 8.06 9.71 -9.01
C ILE A 8 7.14 8.84 -9.89
N TYR A 9 7.70 8.00 -10.75
CA TYR A 9 6.93 7.11 -11.61
C TYR A 9 6.09 6.11 -10.81
N TYR A 10 6.71 5.38 -9.87
CA TYR A 10 6.03 4.37 -9.06
C TYR A 10 5.02 4.97 -8.09
N PHE A 11 5.32 6.16 -7.55
CA PHE A 11 4.37 6.93 -6.77
C PHE A 11 3.16 7.36 -7.61
N GLY A 12 3.39 7.90 -8.81
CA GLY A 12 2.31 8.27 -9.74
C GLY A 12 1.42 7.10 -10.11
N ARG A 13 2.01 5.92 -10.38
CA ARG A 13 1.28 4.67 -10.61
C ARG A 13 0.37 4.34 -9.42
N MET A 14 0.92 4.35 -8.21
CA MET A 14 0.20 4.06 -6.97
C MET A 14 -0.95 5.04 -6.71
N ILE A 15 -0.72 6.36 -6.85
CA ILE A 15 -1.76 7.38 -6.67
C ILE A 15 -2.89 7.17 -7.68
N LYS A 16 -2.55 6.88 -8.94
CA LYS A 16 -3.54 6.63 -9.99
C LYS A 16 -4.44 5.44 -9.62
N ASP A 17 -3.89 4.33 -9.12
CA ASP A 17 -4.72 3.16 -8.76
C ASP A 17 -5.61 3.44 -7.54
N LYS A 18 -5.10 4.13 -6.51
CA LYS A 18 -5.93 4.59 -5.37
C LYS A 18 -7.08 5.50 -5.81
N ALA A 19 -6.81 6.44 -6.71
CA ALA A 19 -7.82 7.37 -7.23
C ALA A 19 -8.87 6.66 -8.09
N VAL A 20 -8.46 5.69 -8.90
CA VAL A 20 -9.37 4.88 -9.71
C VAL A 20 -10.29 4.04 -8.82
N PHE A 21 -9.75 3.39 -7.79
CA PHE A 21 -10.56 2.64 -6.83
C PHE A 21 -11.59 3.52 -6.13
N MET A 22 -11.15 4.68 -5.60
CA MET A 22 -12.04 5.66 -4.96
C MET A 22 -13.16 6.12 -5.90
N TYR A 23 -12.87 6.31 -7.19
CA TYR A 23 -13.88 6.68 -8.18
C TYR A 23 -14.90 5.55 -8.41
N PHE A 24 -14.45 4.31 -8.50
CA PHE A 24 -15.34 3.16 -8.62
C PHE A 24 -16.22 2.97 -7.38
N GLU A 25 -15.67 3.13 -6.18
CA GLU A 25 -16.44 3.08 -4.94
C GLU A 25 -17.50 4.19 -4.88
N TYR A 26 -17.15 5.40 -5.31
CA TYR A 26 -18.08 6.52 -5.37
C TYR A 26 -19.25 6.28 -6.32
N LEU A 27 -18.99 5.69 -7.50
CA LEU A 27 -20.04 5.38 -8.47
C LEU A 27 -20.87 4.14 -8.10
N GLY A 28 -20.28 3.19 -7.38
CA GLY A 28 -20.88 1.90 -7.04
C GLY A 28 -21.81 1.90 -5.82
N ASN A 29 -21.71 2.92 -4.96
CA ASN A 29 -22.48 2.99 -3.71
C ASN A 29 -23.57 4.08 -3.77
N GLU A 30 -24.85 3.68 -3.67
CA GLU A 30 -25.99 4.61 -3.48
C GLU A 30 -26.10 5.14 -2.02
N GLU A 31 -25.37 4.56 -1.07
CA GLU A 31 -25.34 4.98 0.34
C GLU A 31 -23.90 5.31 0.75
N THR A 32 -23.51 6.58 0.59
CA THR A 32 -22.17 7.02 0.96
C THR A 32 -22.15 7.61 2.37
N HIS A 33 -21.21 7.10 3.17
CA HIS A 33 -20.68 7.67 4.41
C HIS A 33 -21.47 7.45 5.71
N ILE A 34 -21.54 6.20 6.17
CA ILE A 34 -21.08 5.97 7.55
C ILE A 34 -19.61 5.61 7.42
N ILE A 35 -18.74 6.63 7.42
CA ILE A 35 -17.34 6.40 7.76
C ILE A 35 -17.42 5.98 9.22
N ASP A 36 -17.48 4.68 9.49
CA ASP A 36 -17.29 4.20 10.85
C ASP A 36 -16.00 4.84 11.35
N HIS A 37 -16.08 5.51 12.49
CA HIS A 37 -14.93 6.20 13.04
C HIS A 37 -13.85 5.15 13.29
N VAL A 38 -12.83 5.13 12.42
CA VAL A 38 -11.68 4.26 12.61
C VAL A 38 -10.78 4.96 13.60
N ASP A 39 -10.66 4.39 14.79
CA ASP A 39 -9.70 4.85 15.78
C ASP A 39 -8.30 4.56 15.23
N ARG A 40 -7.71 5.56 14.60
CA ARG A 40 -6.31 5.50 14.19
C ARG A 40 -5.47 5.69 15.43
N ILE A 41 -4.34 4.99 15.51
CA ILE A 41 -3.30 5.38 16.47
C ILE A 41 -2.96 6.83 16.16
N ASP A 42 -3.20 7.73 17.12
CA ASP A 42 -2.87 9.14 16.96
C ASP A 42 -1.43 9.24 16.48
N VAL A 43 -1.25 9.84 15.30
CA VAL A 43 0.07 10.26 14.86
C VAL A 43 0.51 11.23 15.94
N ILE A 44 1.54 10.87 16.72
CA ILE A 44 2.19 11.80 17.64
C ILE A 44 2.40 13.07 16.83
N GLU A 45 1.83 14.21 17.27
CA GLU A 45 2.01 15.51 16.60
C GLU A 45 3.50 15.86 16.64
N THR A 46 4.26 15.25 15.72
CA THR A 46 5.55 15.74 15.34
C THR A 46 5.26 17.04 14.62
N ASN A 47 5.93 18.13 15.01
CA ASN A 47 5.92 19.44 14.34
C ASN A 47 6.48 19.37 12.88
N ASP A 48 6.48 18.18 12.31
CA ASP A 48 7.02 17.77 11.03
C ASP A 48 5.99 18.08 9.96
N GLY A 49 6.17 19.23 9.30
CA GLY A 49 5.24 19.76 8.29
C GLY A 49 5.02 18.82 7.10
N PHE A 50 4.13 19.22 6.19
CA PHE A 50 3.71 18.50 4.97
C PHE A 50 4.84 17.77 4.20
N LEU A 51 6.04 18.36 4.14
CA LEU A 51 7.20 17.75 3.48
C LEU A 51 7.67 16.46 4.17
N ASN A 52 7.61 16.37 5.50
CA ASN A 52 7.96 15.16 6.22
C ASN A 52 6.89 14.08 6.05
N ALA A 53 5.61 14.44 6.03
CA ALA A 53 4.55 13.50 5.63
C ALA A 53 4.80 12.94 4.22
N PHE A 54 5.20 13.79 3.27
CA PHE A 54 5.58 13.35 1.92
C PHE A 54 6.82 12.46 1.91
N LYS A 55 7.87 12.80 2.65
CA LYS A 55 9.06 11.94 2.78
C LYS A 55 8.70 10.57 3.33
N ASN A 56 7.78 10.51 4.30
CA ASN A 56 7.37 9.26 4.93
C ASN A 56 6.70 8.29 3.94
N LEU A 57 6.12 8.79 2.84
CA LEU A 57 5.56 7.96 1.78
C LEU A 57 6.62 7.17 1.01
N PHE A 58 7.84 7.72 0.88
CA PHE A 58 8.96 7.14 0.12
C PHE A 58 9.94 6.35 1.00
N ILE A 59 9.57 6.06 2.25
CA ILE A 59 10.40 5.25 3.15
C ILE A 59 10.54 3.83 2.59
N GLU A 60 11.74 3.25 2.74
CA GLU A 60 12.02 1.86 2.39
C GLU A 60 11.23 0.90 3.28
N PRO A 61 10.83 -0.29 2.78
CA PRO A 61 10.07 -1.24 3.58
C PRO A 61 10.89 -1.66 4.81
N THR A 62 10.21 -1.73 5.95
CA THR A 62 10.87 -2.05 7.23
C THR A 62 11.11 -3.54 7.33
N LYS A 63 12.36 -3.98 7.48
CA LYS A 63 12.68 -5.39 7.77
C LYS A 63 12.21 -5.72 9.19
N ILE A 64 11.28 -6.67 9.32
CA ILE A 64 10.73 -7.10 10.60
C ILE A 64 11.55 -8.26 11.16
N VAL A 65 11.68 -9.33 10.38
CA VAL A 65 12.52 -10.51 10.66
C VAL A 65 13.14 -11.00 9.35
N ASP A 66 13.91 -12.09 9.39
CA ASP A 66 14.52 -12.64 8.19
C ASP A 66 13.46 -13.00 7.14
N ASN A 67 13.67 -12.46 5.93
CA ASN A 67 12.80 -12.59 4.75
C ASN A 67 11.39 -11.98 4.91
N ILE A 68 11.11 -11.21 5.97
CA ILE A 68 9.82 -10.53 6.16
C ILE A 68 10.03 -9.02 6.23
N TYR A 69 9.41 -8.33 5.29
CA TYR A 69 9.39 -6.88 5.19
C TYR A 69 7.96 -6.37 5.31
N LEU A 70 7.78 -5.25 6.02
CA LEU A 70 6.53 -4.51 6.09
C LEU A 70 6.67 -3.24 5.24
N GLY A 71 5.83 -3.12 4.21
CA GLY A 71 5.85 -2.00 3.28
C GLY A 71 4.47 -1.39 3.07
N ASN A 72 4.44 -0.25 2.39
CA ASN A 72 3.24 0.45 1.96
C ASN A 72 2.96 0.19 0.46
N ALA A 73 1.89 0.80 -0.05
CA ALA A 73 1.49 0.69 -1.45
C ALA A 73 2.53 1.21 -2.46
N TYR A 74 3.33 2.21 -2.09
CA TYR A 74 4.44 2.68 -2.91
C TYR A 74 5.58 1.64 -2.97
N ASN A 75 5.91 0.99 -1.86
CA ASN A 75 6.92 -0.08 -1.86
C ASN A 75 6.46 -1.23 -2.78
N ALA A 76 5.19 -1.61 -2.72
CA ALA A 76 4.62 -2.64 -3.59
C ALA A 76 4.63 -2.26 -5.08
N SER A 77 4.56 -0.96 -5.41
CA SER A 77 4.59 -0.50 -6.80
C SER A 77 6.00 -0.35 -7.36
N ASN A 78 7.03 -0.33 -6.51
CA ASN A 78 8.41 -0.03 -6.87
C ASN A 78 9.23 -1.31 -7.17
N PHE A 79 9.29 -1.67 -8.45
CA PHE A 79 10.04 -2.84 -8.93
C PHE A 79 11.52 -2.79 -8.54
N ASN A 80 12.17 -1.64 -8.69
CA ASN A 80 13.61 -1.51 -8.41
C ASN A 80 13.92 -1.80 -6.94
N GLN A 81 13.08 -1.32 -6.03
CA GLN A 81 13.24 -1.57 -4.60
C GLN A 81 12.99 -3.04 -4.23
N LEU A 82 12.00 -3.67 -4.85
CA LEU A 82 11.73 -5.10 -4.65
C LEU A 82 12.91 -5.96 -5.15
N ASP A 83 13.45 -5.64 -6.32
CA ASP A 83 14.62 -6.32 -6.91
C ASP A 83 15.88 -6.13 -6.04
N GLU A 84 16.17 -4.89 -5.63
CA GLU A 84 17.32 -4.56 -4.76
C GLU A 84 17.28 -5.31 -3.42
N LEU A 85 16.08 -5.53 -2.87
CA LEU A 85 15.87 -6.24 -1.60
C LEU A 85 15.66 -7.75 -1.76
N ASN A 86 15.67 -8.26 -3.00
CA ASN A 86 15.34 -9.65 -3.34
C ASN A 86 13.97 -10.09 -2.81
N ILE A 87 12.95 -9.23 -2.91
CA ILE A 87 11.57 -9.51 -2.54
C ILE A 87 10.81 -9.96 -3.78
N ASN A 88 10.35 -11.20 -3.78
CA ASN A 88 9.59 -11.82 -4.88
C ASN A 88 8.20 -12.31 -4.45
N THR A 89 8.03 -12.67 -3.18
CA THR A 89 6.72 -13.02 -2.61
C THR A 89 6.07 -11.81 -1.95
N ILE A 90 4.86 -11.44 -2.39
CA ILE A 90 4.14 -10.27 -1.90
C ILE A 90 2.75 -10.67 -1.42
N ILE A 91 2.46 -10.36 -0.16
CA ILE A 91 1.11 -10.47 0.41
C ILE A 91 0.47 -9.08 0.34
N ASN A 92 -0.53 -8.95 -0.50
CA ASN A 92 -1.26 -7.70 -0.73
C ASN A 92 -2.60 -7.73 0.00
N VAL A 93 -2.68 -7.01 1.13
CA VAL A 93 -3.85 -6.98 2.02
C VAL A 93 -4.63 -5.67 1.86
N THR A 94 -5.10 -5.39 0.65
CA THR A 94 -5.80 -4.14 0.31
C THR A 94 -6.90 -4.43 -0.70
N ASN A 95 -7.87 -3.52 -0.88
CA ASN A 95 -8.81 -3.62 -2.00
C ASN A 95 -8.36 -2.79 -3.20
N GLU A 96 -7.68 -1.68 -2.94
CA GLU A 96 -7.42 -0.64 -3.92
C GLU A 96 -6.12 -0.80 -4.72
N ILE A 97 -5.16 -1.59 -4.22
CA ILE A 97 -3.84 -1.73 -4.85
C ILE A 97 -3.79 -3.02 -5.68
N PRO A 98 -3.53 -3.00 -7.00
CA PRO A 98 -3.40 -4.22 -7.78
C PRO A 98 -2.10 -4.96 -7.44
N ASN A 99 -2.02 -6.23 -7.83
CA ASN A 99 -0.75 -6.97 -7.82
C ASN A 99 0.09 -6.49 -9.01
N TYR A 100 1.05 -5.61 -8.75
CA TYR A 100 1.70 -4.84 -9.80
C TYR A 100 2.54 -5.63 -10.81
N PHE A 101 2.95 -6.83 -10.40
CA PHE A 101 3.90 -7.69 -11.11
C PHE A 101 3.41 -9.14 -11.17
N ASP A 102 2.10 -9.39 -11.03
CA ASP A 102 1.53 -10.76 -11.08
C ASP A 102 1.72 -11.45 -12.43
N ASN A 103 1.99 -10.67 -13.47
CA ASN A 103 2.28 -11.13 -14.82
C ASN A 103 3.76 -11.48 -15.04
N ILE A 104 4.61 -11.31 -14.02
CA ILE A 104 6.05 -11.61 -14.05
C ILE A 104 6.26 -12.93 -13.30
N GLN A 105 6.90 -13.90 -13.96
CA GLN A 105 7.03 -15.27 -13.46
C GLN A 105 7.76 -15.35 -12.11
N GLU A 106 8.68 -14.42 -11.87
CA GLU A 106 9.50 -14.35 -10.67
C GLU A 106 8.73 -13.87 -9.43
N TYR A 107 7.50 -13.36 -9.56
CA TYR A 107 6.73 -12.84 -8.44
C TYR A 107 5.55 -13.72 -8.06
N ASP A 108 5.49 -14.08 -6.78
CA ASP A 108 4.37 -14.80 -6.18
C ASP A 108 3.50 -13.82 -5.40
N TYR A 109 2.19 -13.88 -5.60
CA TYR A 109 1.24 -13.01 -4.90
C TYR A 109 0.19 -13.79 -4.12
N LEU A 110 -0.09 -13.29 -2.92
CA LEU A 110 -1.32 -13.59 -2.20
C LEU A 110 -2.11 -12.28 -2.04
N LYS A 111 -3.29 -12.21 -2.66
CA LYS A 111 -4.19 -11.06 -2.52
C LYS A 111 -5.26 -11.38 -1.47
N ILE A 112 -5.34 -10.52 -0.45
CA ILE A 112 -6.37 -10.57 0.59
C ILE A 112 -7.15 -9.25 0.50
N ASN A 113 -8.41 -9.34 0.07
CA ASN A 113 -9.28 -8.20 -0.13
C ASN A 113 -9.97 -7.83 1.19
N ILE A 114 -9.46 -6.81 1.88
CA ILE A 114 -9.95 -6.32 3.17
C ILE A 114 -10.00 -4.79 3.15
N ASN A 115 -11.05 -4.24 3.75
CA ASN A 115 -11.18 -2.81 4.02
C ASN A 115 -10.46 -2.45 5.34
N ASP A 116 -9.79 -1.30 5.37
CA ASP A 116 -9.25 -0.71 6.60
C ASP A 116 -10.38 -0.06 7.42
N THR A 117 -11.32 -0.89 7.89
CA THR A 117 -12.47 -0.51 8.71
C THR A 117 -12.57 -1.41 9.94
N ASN A 118 -13.19 -0.91 11.01
CA ASN A 118 -13.42 -1.69 12.23
C ASN A 118 -14.38 -2.88 12.03
N SER A 119 -15.15 -2.88 10.94
CA SER A 119 -16.15 -3.88 10.59
C SER A 119 -15.59 -5.06 9.81
N ASP A 120 -14.43 -4.91 9.18
CA ASP A 120 -13.75 -5.98 8.45
C ASP A 120 -12.74 -6.70 9.34
N SER A 121 -12.48 -7.99 9.08
CA SER A 121 -11.66 -8.82 9.96
C SER A 121 -10.68 -9.68 9.18
N ILE A 122 -9.39 -9.38 9.37
CA ILE A 122 -8.29 -10.20 8.87
C ILE A 122 -8.15 -11.54 9.60
N LYS A 123 -8.78 -11.71 10.77
CA LYS A 123 -8.60 -12.91 11.62
C LYS A 123 -8.97 -14.20 10.90
N ASN A 124 -9.90 -14.16 9.96
CA ASN A 124 -10.33 -15.34 9.20
C ASN A 124 -9.25 -15.88 8.24
N PHE A 125 -8.17 -15.12 8.03
CA PHE A 125 -7.03 -15.50 7.20
C PHE A 125 -5.83 -16.01 8.02
N PHE A 126 -5.94 -16.03 9.34
CA PHE A 126 -4.96 -16.59 10.25
C PHE A 126 -5.52 -17.89 10.86
N ASP A 127 -4.85 -19.01 10.62
CA ASP A 127 -5.16 -20.29 11.27
C ASP A 127 -4.71 -20.33 12.74
#